data_AF-A0A6P4FFI4-F1
#
_entry.id   AF-A0A6P4FFI4-F1
#
_cell.length_a   1.000
_cell.length_b   1.000
_cell.length_c   1.000
_cell.angle_alpha   90.00
_cell.angle_beta   90.00
_cell.angle_gamma   90.00
#
_symmetry.space_group_name_H-M   'P 1'
#
loop_
_entity.id
_entity.type
_entity.pdbx_description
1 polymer ?
#
loop_
_entity_poly.entity_id
_entity_poly.type
_entity_poly.pdbx_seq_one_letter_code
_entity_poly.pdbx_strand_id
1 'polypeptide(L)'
;MKLTKVTLVLCLLAIVCVAQTKAQELSWEKWLGCNRIGTKAVASLVREIIPELRTLLNCLDFSPPTNLVGSGYLGKLKLYYEFLKRSSHEKAFCLLAPLRGTVKLLRPYVNSLGTQKCLLD
;
A
#
# COMPACT_ATOMS: atom_id res chain seq x y z
N MET A 1 -7.08 -4.63 58.22
CA MET A 1 -6.79 -5.80 57.35
C MET A 1 -7.45 -5.77 55.97
N LYS A 2 -8.63 -5.15 55.76
CA LYS A 2 -9.24 -5.07 54.42
C LYS A 2 -8.57 -4.03 53.50
N LEU A 3 -8.20 -2.86 54.02
CA LEU A 3 -7.52 -1.81 53.24
C LEU A 3 -6.17 -2.26 52.67
N THR A 4 -5.35 -2.95 53.47
CA THR A 4 -4.02 -3.41 53.04
C THR A 4 -4.09 -4.46 51.94
N LYS A 5 -5.15 -5.29 51.92
CA LYS A 5 -5.38 -6.24 50.81
C LYS A 5 -5.83 -5.53 49.55
N VAL A 6 -6.69 -4.51 49.66
CA VAL A 6 -7.16 -3.72 48.51
C VAL A 6 -6.02 -2.94 47.87
N THR A 7 -5.16 -2.29 48.66
CA THR A 7 -4.00 -1.55 48.14
C THR A 7 -2.98 -2.48 47.49
N LEU A 8 -2.77 -3.67 48.06
CA LEU A 8 -1.84 -4.66 47.49
C LEU A 8 -2.35 -5.24 46.16
N VAL A 9 -3.66 -5.47 46.04
CA VAL A 9 -4.30 -5.86 44.77
C VAL A 9 -4.21 -4.75 43.72
N LEU A 10 -4.42 -3.49 44.11
CA LEU A 10 -4.26 -2.33 43.21
C LEU A 10 -2.82 -2.15 42.74
N CYS A 11 -1.82 -2.34 43.61
CA CYS A 11 -0.41 -2.30 43.22
C CYS A 11 -0.05 -3.43 42.24
N LEU A 12 -0.55 -4.64 42.47
CA LEU A 12 -0.34 -5.77 41.55
C LEU A 12 -0.99 -5.52 40.19
N LEU A 13 -2.20 -4.97 40.16
CA LEU A 13 -2.89 -4.57 38.92
C LEU A 13 -2.11 -3.49 38.17
N ALA A 14 -1.57 -2.49 38.87
CA ALA A 14 -0.76 -1.44 38.25
C ALA A 14 0.51 -2.01 37.58
N ILE A 15 1.19 -2.96 38.24
CA ILE A 15 2.39 -3.61 37.68
C ILE A 15 2.05 -4.42 36.42
N VAL A 16 0.94 -5.16 36.45
CA VAL A 16 0.47 -5.94 35.29
C VAL A 16 0.09 -5.02 34.13
N CYS A 17 -0.62 -3.92 34.39
CA CYS A 17 -0.98 -2.95 33.36
C CYS A 17 0.26 -2.29 32.74
N VAL A 18 1.27 -1.92 33.53
CA VAL A 18 2.52 -1.31 33.00
C VAL A 18 3.33 -2.31 32.17
N ALA A 19 3.36 -3.59 32.55
CA ALA A 19 4.02 -4.62 31.74
C ALA A 19 3.28 -4.85 30.41
N GLN A 20 1.94 -4.85 30.44
CA GLN A 20 1.11 -4.99 29.24
C GLN A 20 1.24 -3.80 28.30
N THR A 21 1.28 -2.56 28.82
CA THR A 21 1.45 -1.37 27.97
C THR A 21 2.79 -1.37 27.26
N LYS A 22 3.89 -1.76 27.92
CA LYS A 22 5.21 -1.86 27.27
C LYS A 22 5.28 -2.95 26.19
N ALA A 23 4.64 -4.09 26.42
CA ALA A 23 4.54 -5.14 25.41
C ALA A 23 3.70 -4.69 24.21
N GLN A 24 2.61 -3.95 24.47
CA GLN A 24 1.73 -3.43 23.44
C GLN A 24 2.36 -2.26 22.67
N GLU A 25 3.12 -1.39 23.32
CA GLU A 25 3.92 -0.32 22.71
C GLU A 25 4.89 -0.87 21.65
N LEU A 26 5.63 -1.92 21.98
CA LEU A 26 6.57 -2.57 21.05
C LEU A 26 5.88 -3.13 19.80
N SER A 27 4.63 -3.58 19.93
CA SER A 27 3.82 -4.07 18.79
C SER A 27 3.31 -2.92 17.91
N TRP A 28 2.92 -1.80 18.52
CA TRP A 28 2.45 -0.61 17.83
C TRP A 28 3.58 0.11 17.09
N GLU A 29 4.76 0.20 17.67
CA GLU A 29 5.93 0.79 17.01
C GLU A 29 6.32 0.02 15.74
N LYS A 30 6.31 -1.32 15.81
CA LYS A 30 6.52 -2.18 14.63
C LYS A 30 5.43 -1.94 13.58
N TRP A 31 4.17 -1.95 13.98
CA TRP A 31 3.05 -1.70 13.07
C TRP A 31 3.15 -0.32 12.40
N LEU A 32 3.48 0.72 13.15
CA LEU A 32 3.70 2.07 12.63
C LEU A 32 4.91 2.15 11.69
N GLY A 33 6.00 1.47 12.02
CA GLY A 33 7.19 1.35 11.16
C GLY A 33 6.84 0.75 9.80
N CYS A 34 6.12 -0.38 9.79
CA CYS A 34 5.67 -1.04 8.57
C CYS A 34 4.73 -0.17 7.74
N ASN A 35 3.74 0.48 8.37
CA ASN A 35 2.84 1.40 7.69
C ASN A 35 3.57 2.61 7.11
N ARG A 36 4.60 3.12 7.80
CA ARG A 36 5.42 4.22 7.31
C ARG A 36 6.19 3.84 6.04
N ILE A 37 6.66 2.60 5.93
CA ILE A 37 7.31 2.11 4.71
C ILE A 37 6.28 1.95 3.59
N GLY A 38 5.12 1.34 3.88
CA GLY A 38 4.06 1.15 2.90
C GLY A 38 3.51 2.47 2.35
N THR A 39 3.22 3.43 3.21
CA THR A 39 2.77 4.78 2.80
C THR A 39 3.81 5.51 1.95
N LYS A 40 5.11 5.40 2.30
CA LYS A 40 6.19 5.95 1.46
C LYS A 40 6.26 5.26 0.09
N ALA A 41 6.08 3.94 0.03
CA ALA A 41 6.07 3.20 -1.23
C ALA A 41 4.92 3.65 -2.14
N VAL A 42 3.71 3.76 -1.58
CA VAL A 42 2.53 4.26 -2.31
C VAL A 42 2.73 5.70 -2.76
N ALA A 43 3.24 6.57 -1.89
CA ALA A 43 3.53 7.96 -2.25
C ALA A 43 4.55 8.06 -3.39
N SER A 44 5.57 7.20 -3.39
CA SER A 44 6.54 7.13 -4.46
C SER A 44 5.92 6.63 -5.77
N LEU A 45 5.08 5.60 -5.72
CA LEU A 45 4.34 5.10 -6.88
C LEU A 45 3.45 6.17 -7.49
N VAL A 46 2.67 6.89 -6.68
CA VAL A 46 1.77 7.94 -7.18
C VAL A 46 2.53 9.08 -7.87
N ARG A 47 3.76 9.38 -7.45
CA ARG A 47 4.60 10.38 -8.12
C ARG A 47 5.09 9.90 -9.49
N GLU A 48 5.48 8.64 -9.58
CA GLU A 48 6.04 8.04 -10.80
C GLU A 48 4.97 7.49 -11.76
N ILE A 49 3.71 7.36 -11.32
CA ILE A 49 2.65 6.75 -12.14
C ILE A 49 2.24 7.62 -13.34
N ILE A 50 2.31 8.95 -13.22
CA ILE A 50 1.88 9.87 -14.28
C ILE A 50 2.75 9.74 -15.54
N PRO A 51 4.10 9.83 -15.47
CA PRO A 51 4.95 9.66 -16.66
C PRO A 51 4.88 8.24 -17.23
N GLU A 52 4.79 7.21 -16.38
CA GLU A 52 4.66 5.82 -16.81
C GLU A 52 3.33 5.57 -17.53
N LEU A 53 2.23 6.13 -17.01
CA LEU A 53 0.91 6.02 -17.65
C LEU A 53 0.90 6.72 -19.02
N ARG A 54 1.56 7.87 -19.15
CA ARG A 54 1.69 8.55 -20.45
C ARG A 54 2.46 7.70 -21.46
N THR A 55 3.58 7.12 -21.04
CA THR A 55 4.39 6.21 -21.87
C THR A 55 3.57 4.99 -22.29
N LEU A 56 2.79 4.41 -21.37
CA LEU A 56 1.90 3.29 -21.63
C LEU A 56 0.80 3.66 -22.63
N LEU A 57 0.09 4.77 -22.41
CA LEU A 57 -0.97 5.24 -23.31
C LEU A 57 -0.46 5.49 -24.73
N ASN A 58 0.71 6.11 -24.85
CA ASN A 58 1.38 6.31 -26.14
C ASN A 58 1.73 4.97 -26.80
N CYS A 59 2.30 4.02 -26.05
CA CYS A 59 2.64 2.71 -26.59
C CYS A 59 1.40 1.92 -27.06
N LEU A 60 0.29 2.05 -26.33
CA LEU A 60 -0.98 1.41 -26.68
C LEU A 60 -1.71 2.08 -27.85
N ASP A 61 -1.23 3.24 -28.34
CA ASP A 61 -1.97 4.13 -29.25
C ASP A 61 -3.42 4.36 -28.75
N PHE A 62 -3.57 4.48 -27.43
CA PHE A 62 -4.88 4.59 -26.80
C PHE A 62 -5.22 6.07 -26.58
N SER A 63 -6.08 6.61 -27.45
CA SER A 63 -6.68 7.92 -27.25
C SER A 63 -8.04 7.76 -26.57
N PRO A 64 -8.22 8.21 -25.32
CA PRO A 64 -9.51 8.12 -24.66
C PRO A 64 -10.54 9.01 -25.38
N PRO A 65 -11.78 8.52 -25.62
CA PRO A 65 -12.84 9.31 -26.23
C PRO A 65 -13.13 10.60 -25.42
N THR A 66 -13.13 11.74 -26.10
CA THR A 66 -13.38 13.08 -25.52
C THR A 66 -14.78 13.24 -24.92
N ASN A 67 -15.71 12.39 -25.33
CA ASN A 67 -17.10 12.26 -24.90
C ASN A 67 -17.28 11.53 -23.54
N LEU A 68 -16.20 11.37 -22.77
CA LEU A 68 -16.22 10.87 -21.39
C LEU A 68 -17.05 11.76 -20.43
N VAL A 69 -17.14 13.05 -20.72
CA VAL A 69 -17.95 14.04 -19.97
C VAL A 69 -19.43 13.76 -20.24
N GLY A 70 -20.04 12.89 -19.42
CA GLY A 70 -21.43 12.46 -19.56
C GLY A 70 -21.62 10.93 -19.69
N SER A 71 -20.53 10.18 -19.84
CA SER A 71 -20.60 8.72 -19.84
C SER A 71 -20.90 8.20 -18.42
N GLY A 72 -22.04 7.53 -18.24
CA GLY A 72 -22.39 6.87 -16.98
C GLY A 72 -21.38 5.78 -16.59
N TYR A 73 -21.63 5.12 -15.45
CA TYR A 73 -20.76 4.05 -14.92
C TYR A 73 -20.34 3.00 -15.97
N LEU A 74 -21.28 2.56 -16.82
CA LEU A 74 -21.04 1.59 -17.88
C LEU A 74 -20.07 2.08 -18.96
N GLY A 75 -20.09 3.37 -19.29
CA GLY A 75 -19.16 3.94 -20.28
C GLY A 75 -17.72 3.92 -19.77
N LYS A 76 -17.52 4.23 -18.48
CA LYS A 76 -16.21 4.11 -17.84
C LYS A 76 -15.74 2.66 -17.79
N LEU A 77 -16.63 1.73 -17.45
CA LEU A 77 -16.30 0.29 -17.41
C LEU A 77 -15.88 -0.23 -18.79
N LYS A 78 -16.60 0.15 -19.85
CA LYS A 78 -16.25 -0.18 -21.24
C LYS A 78 -14.87 0.36 -21.61
N LEU A 79 -14.55 1.58 -21.19
CA LEU A 79 -13.27 2.20 -21.46
C LEU A 79 -12.11 1.46 -20.77
N TYR A 80 -12.28 1.09 -19.50
CA TYR A 80 -11.31 0.25 -18.80
C TYR A 80 -11.15 -1.12 -19.46
N TYR A 81 -12.25 -1.72 -19.91
CA TYR A 81 -12.21 -2.99 -20.62
C TYR A 81 -11.44 -2.89 -21.94
N GLU A 82 -11.69 -1.87 -22.77
CA GLU A 82 -10.97 -1.66 -24.03
C GLU A 82 -9.47 -1.40 -23.79
N PHE A 83 -9.15 -0.61 -22.76
CA PHE A 83 -7.78 -0.38 -22.33
C PHE A 83 -7.10 -1.69 -21.88
N LEU A 84 -7.76 -2.50 -21.05
CA LEU A 84 -7.26 -3.79 -20.58
C LEU A 84 -7.09 -4.79 -21.74
N LYS A 85 -8.05 -4.86 -22.65
CA LYS A 85 -8.00 -5.72 -23.83
C LYS A 85 -6.78 -5.36 -24.70
N ARG A 86 -6.60 -4.08 -25.04
CA ARG A 86 -5.45 -3.63 -25.83
C ARG A 86 -4.13 -3.87 -25.13
N SER A 87 -4.05 -3.54 -23.84
CA SER A 87 -2.82 -3.69 -23.07
C SER A 87 -2.40 -5.13 -22.81
N SER A 88 -3.34 -6.04 -22.60
CA SER A 88 -3.03 -7.44 -22.30
C SER A 88 -2.91 -8.35 -23.52
N HIS A 89 -3.74 -8.15 -24.55
CA HIS A 89 -3.82 -9.08 -25.69
C HIS A 89 -3.13 -8.54 -26.95
N GLU A 90 -3.31 -7.25 -27.27
CA GLU A 90 -2.83 -6.70 -28.54
C GLU A 90 -1.39 -6.18 -28.44
N LYS A 91 -1.05 -5.55 -27.30
CA LYS A 91 0.24 -4.89 -27.09
C LYS A 91 0.80 -5.17 -25.69
N ALA A 92 0.85 -6.45 -25.30
CA ALA A 92 1.39 -6.91 -24.01
C ALA A 92 2.79 -6.38 -23.72
N PHE A 93 3.62 -6.19 -24.75
CA PHE A 93 4.98 -5.66 -24.59
C PHE A 93 5.00 -4.24 -24.00
N CYS A 94 3.94 -3.44 -24.20
CA CYS A 94 3.84 -2.09 -23.66
C CYS A 94 3.75 -2.07 -22.13
N LEU A 95 3.32 -3.18 -21.50
CA LEU A 95 3.25 -3.30 -20.04
C LEU A 95 4.62 -3.58 -19.41
N LEU A 96 5.59 -4.08 -20.17
CA LEU A 96 6.90 -4.47 -19.64
C LEU A 96 7.67 -3.29 -19.06
N ALA A 97 7.67 -2.14 -19.73
CA ALA A 97 8.39 -0.95 -19.26
C ALA A 97 7.80 -0.40 -17.93
N PRO A 98 6.48 -0.13 -17.84
CA PRO A 98 5.86 0.29 -16.58
C PRO A 98 6.03 -0.74 -15.45
N LEU A 99 5.93 -2.04 -15.77
CA LEU A 99 6.14 -3.10 -14.78
C LEU A 99 7.58 -3.11 -14.27
N ARG A 100 8.58 -3.00 -15.15
CA ARG A 100 9.98 -2.93 -14.74
C ARG A 100 10.26 -1.68 -13.91
N GLY A 101 9.71 -0.52 -14.30
CA GLY A 101 9.81 0.72 -13.55
C GLY A 101 9.21 0.57 -12.14
N THR A 102 8.01 0.02 -12.06
CA THR A 102 7.29 -0.27 -10.80
C THR A 102 8.08 -1.21 -9.90
N VAL A 103 8.62 -2.31 -10.44
CA VAL A 103 9.45 -3.26 -9.67
C VAL A 103 10.73 -2.59 -9.18
N LYS A 104 11.41 -1.81 -10.01
CA LYS A 104 12.63 -1.09 -9.63
C LYS A 104 12.35 -0.08 -8.50
N LEU A 105 11.21 0.59 -8.55
CA LEU A 105 10.76 1.55 -7.55
C LEU A 105 10.38 0.88 -6.23
N LEU A 106 9.66 -0.24 -6.29
CA LEU A 106 9.15 -0.96 -5.11
C LEU A 106 10.21 -1.83 -4.42
N ARG A 107 11.20 -2.34 -5.15
CA ARG A 107 12.27 -3.21 -4.62
C ARG A 107 12.87 -2.72 -3.29
N PRO A 108 13.32 -1.45 -3.14
CA PRO A 108 13.88 -0.99 -1.86
C PRO A 108 12.86 -1.02 -0.72
N TYR A 109 11.58 -0.75 -0.98
CA TYR A 109 10.52 -0.81 0.03
C TYR A 109 10.20 -2.24 0.45
N VAL A 110 10.14 -3.17 -0.51
CA VAL A 110 9.95 -4.61 -0.23
C VAL A 110 11.11 -5.14 0.63
N ASN A 111 12.34 -4.78 0.28
CA ASN A 111 13.52 -5.15 1.07
C ASN A 111 13.43 -4.58 2.51
N SER A 112 13.00 -3.32 2.64
CA SER A 112 12.83 -2.67 3.94
C SER A 112 11.69 -3.27 4.77
N LEU A 113 10.64 -3.82 4.15
CA LEU A 113 9.58 -4.55 4.83
C LEU A 113 10.07 -5.92 5.33
N GLY A 114 10.89 -6.60 4.53
CA GLY A 114 11.52 -7.87 4.91
C GLY A 114 12.48 -7.72 6.09
N THR A 115 13.36 -6.72 6.07
CA THR A 115 14.31 -6.47 7.18
C THR A 115 13.62 -6.11 8.49
N GLN A 116 12.44 -5.50 8.43
CA GLN A 116 11.64 -5.15 9.61
C GLN A 116 10.64 -6.26 10.01
N LYS A 117 10.64 -7.42 9.34
CA LYS A 117 9.67 -8.51 9.55
C LYS A 117 8.21 -8.03 9.52
N CYS A 118 7.93 -7.10 8.61
CA CYS A 118 6.61 -6.54 8.39
C CYS A 118 5.71 -7.46 7.54
N LEU A 119 6.32 -8.38 6.82
CA LEU A 119 5.64 -9.44 6.07
C LEU A 119 5.49 -10.62 7.03
N LEU A 120 4.26 -11.11 7.19
CA LEU A 120 3.95 -12.28 8.02
C LEU A 120 4.87 -13.44 7.63
N ASP A 121 5.58 -14.01 8.62
CA ASP A 121 6.00 -15.42 8.56
C ASP A 121 4.76 -16.31 8.71
#